data_AF-A0A316B7F2-F1
#
_entry.id   AF-A0A316B7F2-F1
#
_cell.length_a   1.000
_cell.length_b   1.000
_cell.length_c   1.000
_cell.angle_alpha   90.00
_cell.angle_beta   90.00
_cell.angle_gamma   90.00
#
_symmetry.space_group_name_H-M   'P 1'
#
loop_
_entity.id
_entity.type
_entity.pdbx_description
1 polymer ?
#
loop_
_entity_poly.entity_id
_entity_poly.type
_entity_poly.pdbx_seq_one_letter_code
_entity_poly.pdbx_strand_id
1 'polypeptide(L)'
;MSSIKKHQCPSCGGSLIIDRDKQRYHCTFCGSSYDYEYFREEQMHEMGEKYLERKEFGAAADAYKFVLTKNPHDFTALRGLMLAAGHFKDIKDIINYNCSHGFSYDAGLAGEAVEGASEEDKEYFKQLRNIYSDMKALADRNKDIESLCSDRRRLGEEIRALEKESAACNIIDKYGMAHYPKTTFINNWISSAIFSLMLSPVLICAFAMPEYFWVAFIYFALILPLPIQNMVSVYPKVKRKKELDKAIEELTAESDKISVSIRVLYEDVDKLTESIRASSFDIVRNDRKIMASFKE
;
A
#
# COMPACT_ATOMS: atom_id res chain seq x y z
N MET A 1 24.19 -29.40 30.87
CA MET A 1 24.47 -30.85 30.87
C MET A 1 23.87 -31.45 29.61
N SER A 2 24.69 -31.91 28.68
CA SER A 2 24.25 -32.52 27.43
C SER A 2 23.64 -33.88 27.70
N SER A 3 22.30 -33.95 27.67
CA SER A 3 21.59 -35.23 27.58
C SER A 3 21.96 -35.85 26.23
N ILE A 4 22.91 -36.79 26.22
CA ILE A 4 23.12 -37.69 25.09
C ILE A 4 21.85 -38.54 25.03
N LYS A 5 20.89 -38.17 24.17
CA LYS A 5 19.72 -39.00 23.87
C LYS A 5 20.26 -40.36 23.43
N LYS A 6 20.12 -41.39 24.28
CA LYS A 6 20.53 -42.75 23.96
C LYS A 6 19.73 -43.20 22.74
N HIS A 7 20.39 -43.65 21.68
CA HIS A 7 19.72 -44.24 20.52
C HIS A 7 18.91 -45.46 20.98
N GLN A 8 17.60 -45.29 21.12
CA GLN A 8 16.67 -46.36 21.51
C GLN A 8 16.07 -46.97 20.25
N CYS A 9 15.87 -48.28 20.26
CA CYS A 9 15.31 -49.04 19.17
C CYS A 9 13.82 -48.71 19.00
N PRO A 10 13.38 -48.23 17.82
CA PRO A 10 11.96 -47.97 17.53
C PRO A 10 11.07 -49.20 17.74
N SER A 11 11.53 -50.40 17.41
CA SER A 11 10.73 -51.63 17.52
C SER A 11 10.49 -52.12 18.95
N CYS A 12 11.36 -51.78 19.92
CA CYS A 12 11.31 -52.43 21.24
C CYS A 12 11.79 -51.58 22.42
N GLY A 13 12.23 -50.34 22.20
CA GLY A 13 12.79 -49.45 23.22
C GLY A 13 14.18 -49.85 23.74
N GLY A 14 14.76 -50.96 23.28
CA GLY A 14 16.09 -51.42 23.68
C GLY A 14 17.22 -50.49 23.23
N SER A 15 18.36 -50.48 23.92
CA SER A 15 19.51 -49.66 23.51
C SER A 15 20.08 -50.15 22.19
N LEU A 16 20.37 -49.23 21.27
CA LEU A 16 21.07 -49.51 20.04
C LEU A 16 22.58 -49.42 20.27
N ILE A 17 23.31 -50.40 19.74
CA ILE A 17 24.77 -50.42 19.69
C ILE A 17 25.20 -50.07 18.28
N ILE A 18 26.24 -49.25 18.18
CA ILE A 18 26.87 -48.88 16.92
C ILE A 18 27.71 -50.05 16.40
N ASP A 19 27.37 -50.57 15.23
CA ASP A 19 28.25 -51.41 14.41
C ASP A 19 29.06 -50.49 13.48
N ARG A 20 30.31 -50.23 13.85
CA ARG A 20 31.21 -49.32 13.11
C ARG A 20 31.61 -49.87 11.75
N ASP A 21 31.66 -51.18 11.61
CA ASP A 21 32.14 -51.84 10.38
C ASP A 21 31.08 -51.77 9.29
N LYS A 22 29.81 -51.85 9.68
CA LYS A 22 28.67 -51.82 8.74
C LYS A 22 27.99 -50.47 8.64
N GLN A 23 28.40 -49.49 9.44
CA GLN A 23 27.76 -48.20 9.56
C GLN A 23 26.26 -48.30 9.91
N ARG A 24 25.91 -49.18 10.85
CA ARG A 24 24.52 -49.40 11.27
C ARG A 24 24.37 -49.43 12.78
N TYR A 25 23.18 -49.09 13.25
CA TYR A 25 22.73 -49.35 14.60
C TYR A 25 22.13 -50.74 14.69
N HIS A 26 22.56 -51.53 15.66
CA HIS A 26 22.02 -52.86 15.95
C HIS A 26 21.36 -52.86 17.34
N CYS A 27 20.12 -53.36 17.42
CA CYS A 27 19.44 -53.56 18.69
C CYS A 27 19.79 -54.93 19.28
N THR A 28 20.40 -54.94 20.46
CA THR A 28 20.73 -56.19 21.17
C THR A 28 19.52 -56.90 21.76
N PHE A 29 18.35 -56.26 21.79
CA PHE A 29 17.15 -56.82 22.40
C PHE A 29 16.27 -57.55 21.38
N CYS A 30 15.90 -56.90 20.27
CA CYS A 30 15.03 -57.50 19.25
C CYS A 30 15.77 -57.90 17.96
N GLY A 31 17.07 -57.62 17.84
CA GLY A 31 17.87 -57.97 16.66
C GLY A 31 17.69 -57.04 15.46
N SER A 32 16.76 -56.08 15.50
CA SER A 32 16.56 -55.10 14.43
C SER A 32 17.85 -54.31 14.17
N SER A 33 18.08 -53.96 12.90
CA SER A 33 19.20 -53.09 12.50
C SER A 33 18.68 -51.91 11.69
N TYR A 34 19.25 -50.74 11.94
CA TYR A 34 18.87 -49.46 11.34
C TYR A 34 20.11 -48.80 10.77
N ASP A 35 19.99 -48.18 9.60
CA ASP A 35 21.12 -47.45 9.03
C ASP A 35 21.40 -46.16 9.80
N TYR A 36 22.65 -45.67 9.77
CA TYR A 36 22.97 -44.38 10.40
C TYR A 36 22.13 -43.24 9.86
N GLU A 37 21.76 -43.33 8.59
CA GLU A 37 20.96 -42.33 7.87
C GLU A 37 19.53 -42.22 8.43
N TYR A 38 18.94 -43.31 8.92
CA TYR A 38 17.58 -43.32 9.46
C TYR A 38 17.42 -42.37 10.66
N PHE A 39 18.38 -42.37 11.59
CA PHE A 39 18.36 -41.45 12.74
C PHE A 39 18.75 -40.01 12.37
N ARG A 40 19.36 -39.79 11.19
CA ARG A 40 19.62 -38.44 10.70
C ARG A 40 18.35 -37.78 10.20
N GLU A 41 17.45 -38.50 9.54
CA GLU A 41 16.21 -37.93 8.99
C GLU A 41 15.28 -37.38 10.09
N GLU A 42 15.00 -38.16 11.13
CA GLU A 42 14.17 -37.71 12.26
C GLU A 42 14.81 -36.53 13.01
N GLN A 43 16.14 -36.50 13.11
CA GLN A 43 16.87 -35.36 13.64
C GLN A 43 16.76 -34.12 12.75
N MET A 44 16.62 -34.27 11.43
CA MET A 44 16.48 -33.14 10.50
C MET A 44 15.10 -32.50 10.56
N HIS A 45 14.04 -33.29 10.77
CA HIS A 45 12.71 -32.74 11.09
C HIS A 45 12.75 -31.92 12.38
N GLU A 46 13.29 -32.49 13.47
CA GLU A 46 13.44 -31.78 14.77
C GLU A 46 14.31 -30.51 14.62
N MET A 47 15.33 -30.55 13.76
CA MET A 47 16.20 -29.39 13.50
C MET A 47 15.47 -28.31 12.69
N GLY A 48 14.75 -28.69 11.64
CA GLY A 48 13.94 -27.79 10.82
C GLY A 48 12.92 -27.03 11.67
N GLU A 49 12.22 -27.73 12.57
CA GLU A 49 11.28 -27.11 13.50
C GLU A 49 11.96 -26.10 14.43
N LYS A 50 13.12 -26.44 14.99
CA LYS A 50 13.91 -25.51 15.82
C LYS A 50 14.37 -24.27 15.04
N TYR A 51 14.73 -24.43 13.77
CA TYR A 51 15.08 -23.30 12.91
C TYR A 51 13.85 -22.40 12.64
N LEU A 52 12.67 -22.98 12.39
CA LEU A 52 11.42 -22.21 12.29
C LEU A 52 11.11 -21.44 13.58
N GLU A 53 11.21 -22.07 14.76
CA GLU A 53 10.99 -21.43 16.05
C GLU A 53 11.91 -20.20 16.26
N ARG A 54 13.17 -20.33 15.82
CA ARG A 54 14.21 -19.29 15.86
C ARG A 54 14.09 -18.25 14.74
N LYS A 55 13.16 -18.42 13.80
CA LYS A 55 13.01 -17.60 12.59
C LYS A 55 14.22 -17.66 11.63
N GLU A 56 14.98 -18.75 11.68
CA GLU A 56 16.08 -19.04 10.77
C GLU A 56 15.54 -19.75 9.52
N PHE A 57 14.67 -19.09 8.76
CA PHE A 57 13.87 -19.74 7.71
C PHE A 57 14.70 -20.36 6.58
N GLY A 58 15.86 -19.77 6.24
CA GLY A 58 16.78 -20.38 5.27
C GLY A 58 17.35 -21.71 5.75
N ALA A 59 17.81 -21.78 7.01
CA ALA A 59 18.31 -23.01 7.60
C ALA A 59 17.20 -24.06 7.78
N ALA A 60 15.97 -23.62 8.10
CA ALA A 60 14.81 -24.49 8.12
C ALA A 60 14.54 -25.10 6.73
N ALA A 61 14.54 -24.26 5.69
CA ALA A 61 14.34 -24.71 4.31
C ALA A 61 15.41 -25.73 3.88
N ASP A 62 16.68 -25.48 4.19
CA ASP A 62 17.78 -26.40 3.88
C ASP A 62 17.61 -27.75 4.59
N ALA A 63 17.22 -27.74 5.87
CA ALA A 63 16.96 -28.95 6.65
C ALA A 63 15.80 -29.77 6.05
N TYR A 64 14.69 -29.13 5.71
CA TYR A 64 13.56 -29.82 5.08
C TYR A 64 13.88 -30.31 3.67
N LYS A 65 14.59 -29.52 2.86
CA LYS A 65 15.08 -29.97 1.55
C LYS A 65 15.94 -31.21 1.64
N PHE A 66 16.80 -31.31 2.65
CA PHE A 66 17.60 -32.50 2.88
C PHE A 66 16.73 -33.74 3.13
N VAL A 67 15.67 -33.64 3.94
CA VAL A 67 14.70 -34.73 4.14
C VAL A 67 14.04 -35.12 2.81
N LEU A 68 13.64 -34.12 2.02
CA LEU A 68 12.99 -34.34 0.72
C LEU A 68 13.89 -35.02 -0.32
N THR A 69 15.22 -34.96 -0.18
CA THR A 69 16.13 -35.73 -1.06
C THR A 69 15.98 -37.24 -0.91
N LYS A 70 15.51 -37.70 0.25
CA LYS A 70 15.32 -39.11 0.59
C LYS A 70 13.87 -39.53 0.42
N ASN A 71 12.94 -38.70 0.90
CA ASN A 71 11.51 -38.89 0.74
C ASN A 71 10.86 -37.63 0.14
N PRO A 72 10.77 -37.53 -1.20
CA PRO A 72 10.24 -36.35 -1.88
C PRO A 72 8.80 -35.99 -1.51
N HIS A 73 8.02 -36.97 -1.04
CA HIS A 73 6.61 -36.82 -0.68
C HIS A 73 6.40 -36.75 0.83
N ASP A 74 7.45 -36.48 1.62
CA ASP A 74 7.30 -36.31 3.07
C ASP A 74 6.46 -35.07 3.38
N PHE A 75 5.22 -35.30 3.82
CA PHE A 75 4.26 -34.25 4.13
C PHE A 75 4.80 -33.24 5.16
N THR A 76 5.49 -33.73 6.21
CA THR A 76 5.98 -32.87 7.30
C THR A 76 7.09 -31.95 6.81
N ALA A 77 8.00 -32.48 5.97
CA ALA A 77 9.06 -31.68 5.38
C ALA A 77 8.51 -30.66 4.37
N LEU A 78 7.56 -31.04 3.51
CA LEU A 78 6.91 -30.12 2.56
C LEU A 78 6.14 -29.01 3.31
N ARG A 79 5.44 -29.36 4.39
CA ARG A 79 4.77 -28.40 5.28
C ARG A 79 5.76 -27.44 5.92
N GLY A 80 6.86 -27.97 6.46
CA GLY A 80 7.95 -27.16 7.01
C GLY A 80 8.57 -26.21 5.98
N LEU A 81 8.75 -26.69 4.75
CA LEU A 81 9.25 -25.91 3.62
C LEU A 81 8.29 -24.76 3.26
N MET A 82 6.98 -25.00 3.27
CA MET A 82 5.98 -23.94 3.08
C MET A 82 6.03 -22.89 4.18
N LEU A 83 6.13 -23.29 5.45
CA LEU A 83 6.24 -22.37 6.57
C LEU A 83 7.51 -21.51 6.44
N ALA A 84 8.64 -22.12 6.05
CA ALA A 84 9.86 -21.40 5.75
C ALA A 84 9.68 -20.39 4.60
N ALA A 85 9.02 -20.80 3.51
CA ALA A 85 8.75 -19.95 2.36
C ALA A 85 7.91 -18.72 2.72
N GLY A 86 6.91 -18.88 3.60
CA GLY A 86 6.05 -17.80 4.10
C GLY A 86 6.59 -17.05 5.32
N HIS A 87 7.77 -17.42 5.83
CA HIS A 87 8.35 -16.87 7.07
C HIS A 87 7.48 -17.04 8.32
N PHE A 88 6.80 -18.19 8.44
CA PHE A 88 5.96 -18.55 9.59
C PHE A 88 6.67 -19.57 10.48
N LYS A 89 6.46 -19.50 11.80
CA LYS A 89 7.01 -20.51 12.73
C LYS A 89 6.10 -21.72 12.84
N ASP A 90 4.80 -21.44 12.89
CA ASP A 90 3.73 -22.42 13.02
C ASP A 90 2.60 -22.04 12.04
N ILE A 91 1.84 -23.03 11.58
CA ILE A 91 0.65 -22.81 10.74
C ILE A 91 -0.34 -21.84 11.39
N LYS A 92 -0.40 -21.79 12.72
CA LYS A 92 -1.28 -20.89 13.48
C LYS A 92 -0.89 -19.42 13.34
N ASP A 93 0.38 -19.14 13.02
CA ASP A 93 0.85 -17.77 12.83
C ASP A 93 0.17 -17.11 11.63
N ILE A 94 -0.26 -17.89 10.64
CA ILE A 94 -0.96 -17.43 9.44
C ILE A 94 -2.27 -16.70 9.81
N ILE A 95 -3.03 -17.21 10.79
CA ILE A 95 -4.31 -16.62 11.22
C ILE A 95 -4.11 -15.23 11.83
N ASN A 96 -3.01 -15.05 12.56
CA ASN A 96 -2.73 -13.83 13.31
C ASN A 96 -1.81 -12.86 12.55
N TYR A 97 -1.46 -13.20 11.31
CA TYR A 97 -0.51 -12.41 10.54
C TYR A 97 -1.13 -11.08 10.12
N ASN A 98 -0.48 -9.99 10.52
CA ASN A 98 -0.89 -8.65 10.16
C ASN A 98 -0.16 -8.19 8.89
N CYS A 99 -0.89 -8.15 7.77
CA CYS A 99 -0.36 -7.74 6.47
C CYS A 99 -0.03 -6.24 6.34
N SER A 100 -0.27 -5.42 7.39
CA SER A 100 0.05 -3.98 7.36
C SER A 100 1.56 -3.68 7.31
N HIS A 101 2.43 -4.61 7.69
CA HIS A 101 3.88 -4.39 7.70
C HIS A 101 4.60 -4.88 6.44
N GLY A 102 3.86 -5.12 5.36
CA GLY A 102 4.37 -5.75 4.15
C GLY A 102 4.46 -7.27 4.31
N PHE A 103 4.17 -7.99 3.23
CA PHE A 103 4.30 -9.45 3.18
C PHE A 103 5.10 -9.85 1.95
N SER A 104 6.04 -10.76 2.15
CA SER A 104 6.81 -11.38 1.08
C SER A 104 7.07 -12.84 1.42
N TYR A 105 7.00 -13.69 0.41
CA TYR A 105 7.26 -15.10 0.52
C TYR A 105 8.14 -15.57 -0.66
N ASP A 106 8.83 -16.67 -0.47
CA ASP A 106 9.59 -17.33 -1.53
C ASP A 106 8.66 -18.20 -2.39
N ALA A 107 8.28 -17.67 -3.56
CA ALA A 107 7.41 -18.37 -4.49
C ALA A 107 8.06 -19.62 -5.11
N GLY A 108 9.39 -19.68 -5.17
CA GLY A 108 10.14 -20.84 -5.64
C GLY A 108 10.00 -21.98 -4.64
N LEU A 109 10.32 -21.74 -3.37
CA LEU A 109 10.17 -22.73 -2.30
C LEU A 109 8.72 -23.22 -2.16
N ALA A 110 7.74 -22.32 -2.24
CA ALA A 110 6.33 -22.70 -2.21
C ALA A 110 5.92 -23.52 -3.44
N GLY A 111 6.50 -23.24 -4.61
CA GLY A 111 6.32 -24.03 -5.82
C GLY A 111 6.89 -25.44 -5.69
N GLU A 112 8.14 -25.55 -5.22
CA GLU A 112 8.82 -26.82 -4.96
C GLU A 112 7.99 -27.70 -4.00
N ALA A 113 7.43 -27.13 -2.93
CA ALA A 113 6.59 -27.87 -1.99
C ALA A 113 5.29 -28.40 -2.63
N VAL A 114 4.65 -27.61 -3.51
CA VAL A 114 3.44 -28.04 -4.24
C VAL A 114 3.76 -29.13 -5.27
N GLU A 115 4.90 -29.05 -5.93
CA GLU A 115 5.33 -30.02 -6.93
C GLU A 115 5.81 -31.34 -6.31
N GLY A 116 6.46 -31.26 -5.15
CA GLY A 116 6.91 -32.42 -4.37
C GLY A 116 5.78 -33.15 -3.65
N ALA A 117 4.61 -32.52 -3.46
CA ALA A 117 3.47 -33.16 -2.80
C ALA A 117 2.94 -34.38 -3.56
N SER A 118 2.48 -35.38 -2.80
CA SER A 118 1.66 -36.48 -3.31
C SER A 118 0.38 -35.93 -3.97
N GLU A 119 -0.27 -36.71 -4.84
CA GLU A 119 -1.51 -36.23 -5.49
C GLU A 119 -2.64 -36.02 -4.47
N GLU A 120 -2.64 -36.77 -3.37
CA GLU A 120 -3.57 -36.62 -2.26
C GLU A 120 -3.36 -35.31 -1.48
N ASP A 121 -2.10 -34.91 -1.26
CA ASP A 121 -1.75 -33.73 -0.45
C ASP A 121 -1.62 -32.44 -1.27
N LYS A 122 -1.52 -32.55 -2.60
CA LYS A 122 -1.27 -31.42 -3.52
C LYS A 122 -2.26 -30.28 -3.35
N GLU A 123 -3.51 -30.61 -3.07
CA GLU A 123 -4.58 -29.63 -2.87
C GLU A 123 -4.36 -28.79 -1.60
N TYR A 124 -3.91 -29.42 -0.50
CA TYR A 124 -3.55 -28.70 0.73
C TYR A 124 -2.44 -27.66 0.46
N PHE A 125 -1.38 -28.07 -0.24
CA PHE A 125 -0.25 -27.19 -0.54
C PHE A 125 -0.62 -26.07 -1.53
N LYS A 126 -1.48 -26.34 -2.51
CA LYS A 126 -2.03 -25.32 -3.41
C LYS A 126 -2.83 -24.26 -2.65
N GLN A 127 -3.70 -24.69 -1.74
CA GLN A 127 -4.47 -23.76 -0.91
C GLN A 127 -3.56 -22.86 -0.07
N LEU A 128 -2.54 -23.44 0.56
CA LEU A 128 -1.58 -22.67 1.36
C LEU A 128 -0.76 -21.69 0.51
N ARG A 129 -0.34 -22.07 -0.70
CA ARG A 129 0.32 -21.18 -1.66
C ARG A 129 -0.61 -20.03 -2.11
N ASN A 130 -1.89 -20.31 -2.34
CA ASN A 130 -2.88 -19.30 -2.71
C ASN A 130 -3.04 -18.27 -1.58
N ILE A 131 -3.10 -18.71 -0.31
CA ILE A 131 -3.12 -17.81 0.84
C ILE A 131 -1.91 -16.87 0.83
N TYR A 132 -0.70 -17.36 0.54
CA TYR A 132 0.49 -16.49 0.45
C TYR A 132 0.39 -15.49 -0.71
N SER A 133 -0.12 -15.91 -1.87
CA SER A 133 -0.36 -15.00 -2.99
C SER A 133 -1.33 -13.90 -2.61
N ASP A 134 -2.44 -14.24 -1.94
CA ASP A 134 -3.45 -13.29 -1.50
C ASP A 134 -2.90 -12.34 -0.43
N MET A 135 -2.14 -12.84 0.54
CA MET A 135 -1.45 -12.00 1.55
C MET A 135 -0.48 -11.01 0.90
N LYS A 136 0.23 -11.42 -0.15
CA LYS A 136 1.12 -10.53 -0.92
C LYS A 136 0.32 -9.47 -1.65
N ALA A 137 -0.74 -9.86 -2.34
CA ALA A 137 -1.63 -8.91 -3.02
C ALA A 137 -2.22 -7.89 -2.02
N LEU A 138 -2.63 -8.33 -0.83
CA LEU A 138 -3.12 -7.46 0.24
C LEU A 138 -2.06 -6.44 0.69
N ALA A 139 -0.82 -6.89 0.90
CA ALA A 139 0.29 -6.03 1.26
C ALA A 139 0.60 -4.98 0.16
N ASP A 140 0.59 -5.41 -1.11
CA ASP A 140 0.80 -4.51 -2.26
C ASP A 140 -0.33 -3.45 -2.35
N ARG A 141 -1.60 -3.83 -2.14
CA ARG A 141 -2.72 -2.88 -2.10
C ARG A 141 -2.62 -1.87 -0.97
N ASN A 142 -2.20 -2.31 0.23
CA ASN A 142 -1.99 -1.38 1.34
C ASN A 142 -0.91 -0.35 1.02
N LYS A 143 0.18 -0.76 0.35
CA LYS A 143 1.22 0.15 -0.11
C LYS A 143 0.71 1.14 -1.16
N ASP A 144 -0.12 0.69 -2.09
CA ASP A 144 -0.77 1.57 -3.08
C ASP A 144 -1.66 2.63 -2.39
N ILE A 145 -2.45 2.22 -1.39
CA ILE A 145 -3.29 3.12 -0.58
C ILE A 145 -2.44 4.16 0.14
N GLU A 146 -1.34 3.75 0.77
CA GLU A 146 -0.43 4.67 1.45
C GLU A 146 0.17 5.70 0.49
N SER A 147 0.61 5.26 -0.70
CA SER A 147 1.13 6.13 -1.75
C SER A 147 0.08 7.16 -2.19
N LEU A 148 -1.14 6.70 -2.51
CA LEU A 148 -2.23 7.58 -2.92
C LEU A 148 -2.67 8.54 -1.81
N CYS A 149 -2.65 8.12 -0.55
CA CYS A 149 -2.91 8.99 0.59
C CYS A 149 -1.86 10.09 0.71
N SER A 150 -0.59 9.77 0.45
CA SER A 150 0.51 10.74 0.40
C SER A 150 0.33 11.74 -0.75
N ASP A 151 0.01 11.26 -1.95
CA ASP A 151 -0.25 12.12 -3.11
C ASP A 151 -1.45 13.05 -2.89
N ARG A 152 -2.54 12.53 -2.32
CA ARG A 152 -3.70 13.35 -1.94
C ARG A 152 -3.33 14.43 -0.93
N ARG A 153 -2.45 14.13 0.04
CA ARG A 153 -1.97 15.12 1.01
C ARG A 153 -1.17 16.22 0.32
N ARG A 154 -0.28 15.87 -0.61
CA ARG A 154 0.49 16.83 -1.42
C ARG A 154 -0.44 17.74 -2.22
N LEU A 155 -1.41 17.19 -2.94
CA LEU A 155 -2.41 17.98 -3.68
C LEU A 155 -3.19 18.92 -2.75
N GLY A 156 -3.59 18.45 -1.57
CA GLY A 156 -4.26 19.29 -0.56
C GLY A 156 -3.38 20.42 0.00
N GLU A 157 -2.06 20.29 0.01
CA GLU A 157 -1.13 21.37 0.36
C GLU A 157 -1.00 22.38 -0.78
N GLU A 158 -0.89 21.91 -2.02
CA GLU A 158 -0.84 22.76 -3.23
C GLU A 158 -2.13 23.58 -3.40
N ILE A 159 -3.30 22.95 -3.25
CA ILE A 159 -4.60 23.63 -3.28
C ILE A 159 -4.64 24.75 -2.24
N ARG A 160 -4.26 24.47 -0.98
CA ARG A 160 -4.24 25.49 0.08
C ARG A 160 -3.27 26.64 -0.22
N ALA A 161 -2.14 26.36 -0.85
CA ALA A 161 -1.19 27.39 -1.27
C ALA A 161 -1.79 28.29 -2.36
N LEU A 162 -2.44 27.70 -3.37
CA LEU A 162 -3.11 28.43 -4.44
C LEU A 162 -4.33 29.22 -3.94
N GLU A 163 -5.11 28.68 -3.01
CA GLU A 163 -6.22 29.39 -2.36
C GLU A 163 -5.72 30.64 -1.63
N LYS A 164 -4.59 30.53 -0.93
CA LYS A 164 -3.95 31.68 -0.27
C LYS A 164 -3.50 32.73 -1.29
N GLU A 165 -2.94 32.31 -2.43
CA GLU A 165 -2.55 33.22 -3.51
C GLU A 165 -3.77 33.88 -4.19
N SER A 166 -4.85 33.11 -4.41
CA SER A 166 -6.11 33.61 -4.96
C SER A 166 -6.74 34.63 -3.99
N ALA A 167 -6.67 34.38 -2.69
CA ALA A 167 -7.12 35.32 -1.66
C ALA A 167 -6.28 36.61 -1.66
N ALA A 168 -4.96 36.53 -1.87
CA ALA A 168 -4.08 37.70 -1.99
C ALA A 168 -4.37 38.56 -3.23
N CYS A 169 -5.02 38.01 -4.25
CA CYS A 169 -5.48 38.76 -5.42
C CYS A 169 -6.70 39.65 -5.12
N ASN A 170 -7.41 39.42 -4.00
CA ASN A 170 -8.57 40.23 -3.63
C ASN A 170 -8.16 41.69 -3.36
N ILE A 171 -9.08 42.61 -3.66
CA ILE A 171 -8.86 44.04 -3.42
C ILE A 171 -9.41 44.37 -2.04
N ILE A 172 -8.52 44.73 -1.12
CA ILE A 172 -8.88 45.13 0.24
C ILE A 172 -9.26 46.61 0.22
N ASP A 173 -10.47 46.94 0.66
CA ASP A 173 -10.88 48.33 0.80
C ASP A 173 -10.33 48.97 2.10
N LYS A 174 -10.61 50.27 2.27
CA LYS A 174 -10.23 51.04 3.47
C LYS A 174 -10.80 50.51 4.79
N TYR A 175 -11.80 49.63 4.74
CA TYR A 175 -12.42 49.01 5.90
C TYR A 175 -11.89 47.58 6.15
N GLY A 176 -10.92 47.12 5.35
CA GLY A 176 -10.38 45.77 5.45
C GLY A 176 -11.25 44.71 4.76
N MET A 177 -12.31 45.09 4.05
CA MET A 177 -13.19 44.13 3.36
C MET A 177 -12.55 43.71 2.04
N ALA A 178 -12.44 42.40 1.84
CA ALA A 178 -11.90 41.83 0.61
C ALA A 178 -12.98 41.77 -0.48
N HIS A 179 -12.72 42.44 -1.60
CA HIS A 179 -13.59 42.42 -2.78
C HIS A 179 -13.02 41.53 -3.87
N TYR A 180 -13.89 40.75 -4.52
CA TYR A 180 -13.52 39.93 -5.66
C TYR A 180 -13.13 40.86 -6.83
N PRO A 181 -11.92 40.73 -7.43
CA PRO A 181 -11.41 41.66 -8.44
C PRO A 181 -12.34 41.88 -9.64
N LYS A 182 -13.06 40.84 -10.08
CA LYS A 182 -14.04 40.94 -11.18
C LYS A 182 -15.19 41.89 -10.84
N THR A 183 -15.70 41.85 -9.60
CA THR A 183 -16.76 42.75 -9.14
C THR A 183 -16.25 44.18 -9.10
N THR A 184 -15.05 44.41 -8.56
CA THR A 184 -14.42 45.74 -8.57
C THR A 184 -14.18 46.26 -9.98
N PHE A 185 -13.69 45.40 -10.89
CA PHE A 185 -13.46 45.77 -12.28
C PHE A 185 -14.76 46.22 -12.98
N ILE A 186 -15.83 45.45 -12.82
CA ILE A 186 -17.16 45.76 -13.39
C ILE A 186 -17.70 47.05 -12.77
N ASN A 187 -17.64 47.20 -11.44
CA ASN A 187 -18.12 48.39 -10.75
C ASN A 187 -17.37 49.65 -11.21
N ASN A 188 -16.05 49.58 -11.37
CA ASN A 188 -15.25 50.70 -11.88
C ASN A 188 -15.65 51.10 -13.30
N TRP A 189 -15.96 50.14 -14.17
CA TRP A 189 -16.47 50.42 -15.52
C TRP A 189 -17.85 51.07 -15.49
N ILE A 190 -18.76 50.56 -14.67
CA ILE A 190 -20.11 51.13 -14.50
C ILE A 190 -20.02 52.56 -13.96
N SER A 191 -19.22 52.79 -12.91
CA SER A 191 -19.02 54.13 -12.34
C SER A 191 -18.39 55.11 -13.34
N SER A 192 -17.41 54.66 -14.13
CA SER A 192 -16.79 55.49 -15.18
C SER A 192 -17.81 55.85 -16.27
N ALA A 193 -18.66 54.91 -16.67
CA ALA A 193 -19.72 55.14 -17.65
C ALA A 193 -20.77 56.14 -17.12
N ILE A 194 -21.23 56.00 -15.87
CA ILE A 194 -22.16 56.93 -15.23
C ILE A 194 -21.56 58.33 -15.15
N PHE A 195 -20.30 58.44 -14.73
CA PHE A 195 -19.61 59.73 -14.62
C PHE A 195 -19.44 60.41 -15.99
N SER A 196 -19.10 59.63 -17.02
CA SER A 196 -19.04 60.14 -18.40
C SER A 196 -20.41 60.59 -18.90
N LEU A 197 -21.48 59.88 -18.57
CA LEU A 197 -22.84 60.27 -18.96
C LEU A 197 -23.28 61.56 -18.27
N MET A 198 -22.96 61.73 -16.98
CA MET A 198 -23.25 62.94 -16.20
C MET A 198 -22.50 64.18 -16.71
N LEU A 199 -21.27 64.02 -17.20
CA LEU A 199 -20.49 65.13 -17.75
C LEU A 199 -20.76 65.41 -19.24
N SER A 200 -21.50 64.54 -19.93
CA SER A 200 -21.79 64.69 -21.36
C SER A 200 -22.50 66.01 -21.74
N PRO A 201 -23.41 66.60 -20.94
CA PRO A 201 -24.02 67.89 -21.28
C PRO A 201 -23.00 69.03 -21.33
N VAL A 202 -22.00 69.02 -20.42
CA VAL A 202 -20.92 70.01 -20.38
C VAL A 202 -20.08 69.92 -21.66
N LEU A 203 -19.80 68.69 -22.10
CA LEU A 203 -19.08 68.45 -23.35
C LEU A 203 -19.88 68.95 -24.57
N ILE A 204 -21.19 68.70 -24.61
CA ILE A 204 -22.08 69.19 -25.68
C ILE A 204 -22.07 70.73 -25.73
N CYS A 205 -22.16 71.40 -24.58
CA CYS A 205 -22.07 72.86 -24.51
C CYS A 205 -20.70 73.38 -24.95
N ALA A 206 -19.61 72.70 -24.60
CA ALA A 206 -18.26 73.08 -25.01
C ALA A 206 -18.05 72.97 -26.53
N PHE A 207 -18.68 72.00 -27.20
CA PHE A 207 -18.63 71.88 -28.66
C PHE A 207 -19.49 72.92 -29.40
N ALA A 208 -20.54 73.44 -28.77
CA ALA A 208 -21.39 74.46 -29.37
C ALA A 208 -20.73 75.86 -29.41
N MET A 209 -19.68 76.08 -28.62
CA MET A 209 -19.02 77.39 -28.49
C MET A 209 -17.50 77.28 -28.70
N PRO A 210 -16.94 77.84 -29.80
CA PRO A 210 -15.52 77.68 -30.16
C PRO A 210 -14.52 78.08 -29.06
N GLU A 211 -14.89 79.06 -28.23
CA GLU A 211 -14.06 79.58 -27.13
C GLU A 211 -13.80 78.57 -26.01
N TYR A 212 -14.56 77.46 -25.96
CA TYR A 212 -14.50 76.46 -24.89
C TYR A 212 -13.88 75.14 -25.33
N PHE A 213 -13.20 75.08 -26.47
CA PHE A 213 -12.56 73.85 -26.96
C PHE A 213 -11.59 73.22 -25.94
N TRP A 214 -10.91 74.02 -25.13
CA TRP A 214 -10.02 73.56 -24.05
C TRP A 214 -10.75 72.75 -22.96
N VAL A 215 -12.05 72.96 -22.75
CA VAL A 215 -12.89 72.21 -21.79
C VAL A 215 -13.00 70.74 -22.20
N ALA A 216 -13.02 70.44 -23.50
CA ALA A 216 -13.03 69.06 -23.99
C ALA A 216 -11.73 68.32 -23.61
N PHE A 217 -10.57 68.97 -23.68
CA PHE A 217 -9.30 68.36 -23.24
C PHE A 217 -9.30 68.05 -21.75
N ILE A 218 -9.83 68.97 -20.92
CA ILE A 218 -9.96 68.74 -19.47
C ILE A 218 -10.92 67.58 -19.20
N TYR A 219 -12.05 67.51 -19.92
CA TYR A 219 -12.99 66.41 -19.82
C TYR A 219 -12.30 65.06 -20.10
N PHE A 220 -11.56 64.93 -21.21
CA PHE A 220 -10.83 63.70 -21.52
C PHE A 220 -9.71 63.40 -20.52
N ALA A 221 -8.99 64.42 -20.07
CA ALA A 221 -7.95 64.28 -19.05
C ALA A 221 -8.49 63.80 -17.70
N LEU A 222 -9.74 64.11 -17.36
CA LEU A 222 -10.39 63.63 -16.14
C LEU A 222 -10.98 62.23 -16.29
N ILE A 223 -11.55 61.90 -17.45
CA ILE A 223 -12.29 60.64 -17.64
C ILE A 223 -11.39 59.49 -18.07
N LEU A 224 -10.44 59.70 -18.99
CA LEU A 224 -9.60 58.62 -19.54
C LEU A 224 -8.71 57.91 -18.50
N PRO A 225 -8.17 58.58 -17.46
CA PRO A 225 -7.34 57.89 -16.47
C PRO A 225 -8.07 56.79 -15.70
N LEU A 226 -9.39 56.91 -15.46
CA LEU A 226 -10.16 55.91 -14.70
C LEU A 226 -10.20 54.51 -15.37
N PRO A 227 -10.64 54.35 -16.63
CA PRO A 227 -10.62 53.06 -17.30
C PRO A 227 -9.18 52.59 -17.56
N ILE A 228 -8.23 53.50 -17.83
CA ILE A 228 -6.81 53.13 -17.98
C ILE A 228 -6.28 52.54 -16.66
N GLN A 229 -6.51 53.19 -15.53
CA GLN A 229 -6.11 52.69 -14.22
C GLN A 229 -6.80 51.36 -13.90
N ASN A 230 -8.08 51.19 -14.24
CA ASN A 230 -8.80 49.93 -14.07
C ASN A 230 -8.17 48.79 -14.90
N MET A 231 -7.80 49.07 -16.15
CA MET A 231 -7.13 48.12 -17.06
C MET A 231 -5.68 47.82 -16.66
N VAL A 232 -4.95 48.79 -16.09
CA VAL A 232 -3.55 48.59 -15.69
C VAL A 232 -3.46 47.92 -14.32
N SER A 233 -4.33 48.26 -13.36
CA SER A 233 -4.21 47.79 -11.97
C SER A 233 -5.14 46.64 -11.59
N VAL A 234 -6.39 46.65 -12.05
CA VAL A 234 -7.41 45.67 -11.63
C VAL A 234 -7.47 44.50 -12.60
N TYR A 235 -7.44 44.75 -13.90
CA TYR A 235 -7.56 43.69 -14.91
C TYR A 235 -6.49 42.59 -14.79
N PRO A 236 -5.18 42.87 -14.54
CA PRO A 236 -4.20 41.81 -14.34
C PRO A 236 -4.53 40.91 -13.13
N LYS A 237 -5.10 41.48 -12.06
CA LYS A 237 -5.56 40.72 -10.89
C LYS A 237 -6.76 39.83 -11.23
N VAL A 238 -7.70 40.32 -12.06
CA VAL A 238 -8.83 39.52 -12.55
C VAL A 238 -8.32 38.33 -13.36
N LYS A 239 -7.38 38.57 -14.29
CA LYS A 239 -6.80 37.53 -15.12
C LYS A 239 -6.07 36.48 -14.28
N ARG A 240 -5.15 36.91 -13.40
CA ARG A 240 -4.41 36.02 -12.50
C ARG A 240 -5.34 35.22 -11.60
N LYS A 241 -6.36 35.85 -11.02
CA LYS A 241 -7.33 35.15 -10.17
C LYS A 241 -8.11 34.08 -10.94
N LYS A 242 -8.52 34.37 -12.18
CA LYS A 242 -9.18 33.37 -13.04
C LYS A 242 -8.26 32.18 -13.34
N GLU A 243 -6.97 32.42 -13.56
CA GLU A 243 -5.98 31.35 -13.78
C GLU A 243 -5.78 30.51 -12.52
N LEU A 244 -5.69 31.13 -11.34
CA LEU A 244 -5.59 30.44 -10.05
C LEU A 244 -6.84 29.63 -9.73
N ASP A 245 -8.04 30.22 -9.88
CA ASP A 245 -9.31 29.54 -9.63
C ASP A 245 -9.46 28.31 -10.54
N LYS A 246 -9.01 28.40 -11.81
CA LYS A 246 -8.98 27.26 -12.74
C LYS A 246 -8.00 26.17 -12.29
N ALA A 247 -6.79 26.54 -11.84
CA ALA A 247 -5.81 25.58 -11.34
C ALA A 247 -6.30 24.87 -10.06
N ILE A 248 -6.96 25.60 -9.16
CA ILE A 248 -7.59 25.02 -7.96
C ILE A 248 -8.68 24.02 -8.37
N GLU A 249 -9.53 24.35 -9.33
CA GLU A 249 -10.57 23.44 -9.84
C GLU A 249 -9.96 22.16 -10.44
N GLU A 250 -8.91 22.28 -11.25
CA GLU A 250 -8.20 21.14 -11.86
C GLU A 250 -7.58 20.21 -10.79
N LEU A 251 -6.86 20.77 -9.80
CA LEU A 251 -6.26 19.99 -8.72
C LEU A 251 -7.30 19.37 -7.79
N THR A 252 -8.42 20.05 -7.54
CA THR A 252 -9.53 19.51 -6.74
C THR A 252 -10.14 18.30 -7.45
N ALA A 253 -10.37 18.41 -8.77
CA ALA A 253 -10.87 17.29 -9.56
C ALA A 253 -9.89 16.10 -9.58
N GLU A 254 -8.58 16.34 -9.56
CA GLU A 254 -7.56 15.29 -9.45
C GLU A 254 -7.57 14.64 -8.06
N SER A 255 -7.62 15.44 -6.99
CA SER A 255 -7.74 14.95 -5.61
C SER A 255 -8.99 14.08 -5.42
N ASP A 256 -10.12 14.46 -6.03
CA ASP A 256 -11.36 13.68 -5.98
C ASP A 256 -11.23 12.33 -6.68
N LYS A 257 -10.55 12.28 -7.84
CA LYS A 257 -10.25 11.01 -8.51
C LYS A 257 -9.42 10.08 -7.62
N ILE A 258 -8.37 10.62 -6.97
CA ILE A 258 -7.55 9.85 -6.04
C ILE A 258 -8.39 9.33 -4.87
N SER A 259 -9.30 10.15 -4.33
CA SER A 259 -10.21 9.75 -3.24
C SER A 259 -11.10 8.57 -3.63
N VAL A 260 -11.63 8.57 -4.86
CA VAL A 260 -12.41 7.45 -5.40
C VAL A 260 -11.55 6.19 -5.54
N SER A 261 -10.33 6.31 -6.08
CA SER A 261 -9.39 5.18 -6.19
C SER A 261 -9.04 4.57 -4.83
N ILE A 262 -8.78 5.41 -3.82
CA ILE A 262 -8.53 4.97 -2.44
C ILE A 262 -9.72 4.17 -1.91
N ARG A 263 -10.97 4.65 -2.12
CA ARG A 263 -12.17 3.92 -1.67
C ARG A 263 -12.30 2.55 -2.31
N VAL A 264 -12.09 2.46 -3.63
CA VAL A 264 -12.14 1.16 -4.34
C VAL A 264 -11.09 0.19 -3.81
N LEU A 265 -9.87 0.68 -3.56
CA LEU A 265 -8.81 -0.15 -2.99
C LEU A 265 -9.15 -0.63 -1.57
N TYR A 266 -9.78 0.21 -0.73
CA TYR A 266 -10.23 -0.24 0.59
C TYR A 266 -11.29 -1.34 0.52
N GLU A 267 -12.27 -1.21 -0.39
CA GLU A 267 -13.27 -2.27 -0.61
C GLU A 267 -12.63 -3.59 -1.05
N ASP A 268 -11.59 -3.54 -1.89
CA ASP A 268 -10.84 -4.71 -2.33
C ASP A 268 -9.99 -5.31 -1.19
N VAL A 269 -9.36 -4.47 -0.37
CA VAL A 269 -8.63 -4.85 0.84
C VAL A 269 -9.52 -5.59 1.83
N ASP A 270 -10.74 -5.09 2.06
CA ASP A 270 -11.69 -5.71 2.98
C ASP A 270 -12.11 -7.10 2.48
N LYS A 271 -12.48 -7.22 1.20
CA LYS A 271 -12.84 -8.53 0.58
C LYS A 271 -11.69 -9.53 0.66
N LEU A 272 -10.47 -9.09 0.35
CA LEU A 272 -9.30 -9.95 0.36
C LEU A 272 -8.94 -10.38 1.79
N THR A 273 -9.08 -9.49 2.77
CA THR A 273 -8.89 -9.79 4.19
C THR A 273 -9.88 -10.85 4.68
N GLU A 274 -11.15 -10.73 4.33
CA GLU A 274 -12.17 -11.73 4.67
C GLU A 274 -11.87 -13.09 4.02
N SER A 275 -11.48 -13.10 2.75
CA SER A 275 -11.08 -14.31 2.01
C SER A 275 -9.88 -15.00 2.66
N ILE A 276 -8.79 -14.26 2.90
CA ILE A 276 -7.58 -14.77 3.57
C ILE A 276 -7.92 -15.35 4.93
N ARG A 277 -8.74 -14.65 5.72
CA ARG A 277 -9.13 -15.10 7.06
C ARG A 277 -9.90 -16.42 7.00
N ALA A 278 -10.87 -16.54 6.10
CA ALA A 278 -11.64 -17.76 5.91
C ALA A 278 -10.73 -18.94 5.49
N SER A 279 -9.91 -18.75 4.45
CA SER A 279 -8.98 -19.78 3.96
C SER A 279 -7.93 -20.16 5.01
N SER A 280 -7.46 -19.21 5.81
CA SER A 280 -6.49 -19.46 6.89
C SER A 280 -7.08 -20.30 8.02
N PHE A 281 -8.35 -20.10 8.37
CA PHE A 281 -9.01 -20.97 9.34
C PHE A 281 -9.21 -22.38 8.80
N ASP A 282 -9.60 -22.50 7.53
CA ASP A 282 -9.83 -23.78 6.88
C ASP A 282 -8.53 -24.58 6.77
N ILE A 283 -7.42 -23.96 6.37
CA ILE A 283 -6.12 -24.64 6.25
C ILE A 283 -5.59 -25.09 7.62
N VAL A 284 -5.70 -24.25 8.67
CA VAL A 284 -5.25 -24.64 10.03
C VAL A 284 -6.09 -25.78 10.61
N ARG A 285 -7.39 -25.81 10.29
CA ARG A 285 -8.26 -26.92 10.69
C ARG A 285 -7.90 -28.20 9.95
N ASN A 286 -7.62 -28.12 8.65
CA ASN A 286 -7.19 -29.27 7.84
C ASN A 286 -5.82 -29.79 8.29
N ASP A 287 -4.87 -28.89 8.51
CA ASP A 287 -3.54 -29.19 9.04
C ASP A 287 -3.63 -30.00 10.33
N ARG A 288 -4.48 -29.57 11.28
CA ARG A 288 -4.67 -30.29 12.54
C ARG A 288 -5.17 -31.72 12.34
N LYS A 289 -6.07 -31.96 11.37
CA LYS A 289 -6.60 -33.30 11.09
C LYS A 289 -5.51 -34.20 10.50
N ILE A 290 -4.76 -33.70 9.52
CA ILE A 290 -3.67 -34.42 8.87
C ILE A 290 -2.55 -34.74 9.87
N MET A 291 -2.16 -33.76 10.68
CA MET A 291 -1.13 -33.96 11.72
C MET A 291 -1.59 -34.90 12.85
N ALA A 292 -2.90 -35.10 13.04
CA ALA A 292 -3.41 -36.07 14.00
C ALA A 292 -3.32 -37.51 13.44
N SER A 293 -3.58 -37.72 12.15
CA SER A 293 -3.48 -39.06 11.54
C SER A 293 -2.05 -39.60 11.48
N PHE A 294 -1.03 -38.75 11.56
CA PHE A 294 0.37 -39.19 11.65
C PHE A 294 0.80 -39.61 13.07
N LYS A 295 -0.03 -39.38 14.09
CA LYS A 295 0.28 -39.75 15.49
C LYS A 295 -0.38 -41.05 15.94
N GLU A 296 -1.31 -41.58 15.16
CA GLU A 296 -2.01 -42.86 15.39
C GLU A 296 -1.22 -44.02 14.78
#